data_AF-A0A7X9CLP8-F1
#
_entry.id   AF-A0A7X9CLP8-F1
#
_cell.length_a   1.000
_cell.length_b   1.000
_cell.length_c   1.000
_cell.angle_alpha   90.00
_cell.angle_beta   90.00
_cell.angle_gamma   90.00
#
_symmetry.space_group_name_H-M   'P 1'
#
loop_
_entity.id
_entity.type
_entity.pdbx_description
1 polymer ?
#
loop_
_entity_poly.entity_id
_entity_poly.type
_entity_poly.pdbx_seq_one_letter_code
_entity_poly.pdbx_strand_id
1 'polypeptide(L)'
;MKREVLGRCPVCDQELNVTRLSCSHCHTNIEGVFSLCKFCKLSEEQKHFTEVFIKNRGNIKEIEKELGISYPTVRNKLEDVISALGYNPKYTKPKVDRKEVLEKLSRGEISSQEAVKLLKGEE
;
A
#
# COMPACT_ATOMS: atom_id res chain seq x y z
N MET A 1 -11.89 21.20 15.58
CA MET A 1 -11.08 20.22 14.83
C MET A 1 -11.96 19.57 13.77
N LYS A 2 -11.53 19.56 12.50
CA LYS A 2 -12.23 18.78 11.46
C LYS A 2 -11.88 17.31 11.65
N ARG A 3 -12.88 16.42 11.75
CA ARG A 3 -12.68 14.98 11.76
C ARG A 3 -12.56 14.51 10.31
N GLU A 4 -11.60 13.65 10.03
CA GLU A 4 -11.48 13.03 8.71
C GLU A 4 -12.63 12.03 8.49
N VAL A 5 -13.06 11.87 7.25
CA VAL A 5 -14.09 10.90 6.90
C VAL A 5 -13.52 9.48 7.02
N LEU A 6 -14.33 8.55 7.53
CA LEU A 6 -13.96 7.13 7.56
C LEU A 6 -14.08 6.56 6.15
N GLY A 7 -12.97 6.03 5.63
CA GLY A 7 -12.91 5.31 4.35
C GLY A 7 -13.57 3.93 4.37
N ARG A 8 -13.50 3.27 5.54
CA ARG A 8 -13.92 1.89 5.77
C ARG A 8 -14.72 1.78 7.07
N CYS A 9 -15.57 0.77 7.12
CA CYS A 9 -16.37 0.47 8.29
C CYS A 9 -15.48 -0.04 9.43
N PRO A 10 -15.44 0.62 10.60
CA PRO A 10 -14.60 0.18 11.73
C PRO A 10 -15.05 -1.15 12.36
N VAL A 11 -16.18 -1.71 11.91
CA VAL A 11 -16.75 -2.97 12.42
C VAL A 11 -16.40 -4.16 11.51
N CYS A 12 -16.47 -3.98 10.19
CA CYS A 12 -16.31 -5.09 9.22
C CYS A 12 -15.28 -4.82 8.11
N ASP A 13 -14.60 -3.67 8.14
CA ASP A 13 -13.60 -3.21 7.16
C ASP A 13 -14.11 -3.08 5.71
N GLN A 14 -15.43 -3.17 5.48
CA GLN A 14 -16.04 -2.94 4.18
C GLN A 14 -16.07 -1.45 3.82
N GLU A 15 -16.19 -1.14 2.52
CA GLU A 15 -16.27 0.22 2.03
C GLU A 15 -17.52 0.95 2.53
N LEU A 16 -17.35 2.22 2.94
CA LEU A 16 -18.46 3.11 3.29
C LEU A 16 -18.93 3.91 2.07
N ASN A 17 -20.23 4.17 2.02
CA ASN A 17 -20.85 5.08 1.05
C ASN A 17 -21.21 6.40 1.73
N VAL A 18 -21.05 7.50 1.00
CA VAL A 18 -21.57 8.81 1.41
C VAL A 18 -23.04 8.86 1.03
N THR A 19 -23.92 9.20 1.98
CA THR A 19 -25.37 9.28 1.75
C THR A 19 -25.88 10.71 1.60
N ARG A 20 -25.11 11.69 2.09
CA ARG A 20 -25.49 13.11 2.09
C ARG A 20 -24.27 14.02 2.05
N LEU A 21 -24.33 15.03 1.19
CA LEU A 21 -23.38 16.14 1.10
C LEU A 21 -24.10 17.43 1.49
N SER A 22 -23.46 18.26 2.31
CA SER A 22 -24.01 19.55 2.74
C SER A 22 -23.06 20.68 2.35
N CYS A 23 -23.56 21.64 1.57
CA CYS A 23 -22.81 22.83 1.20
C CYS A 23 -22.90 23.87 2.33
N SER A 24 -21.76 24.28 2.90
CA SER A 24 -21.74 25.30 3.97
C SER A 24 -21.99 26.72 3.47
N HIS A 25 -21.95 26.96 2.15
CA HIS A 25 -22.14 28.29 1.56
C HIS A 25 -23.60 28.60 1.25
N CYS A 26 -24.30 27.69 0.58
CA CYS A 26 -25.71 27.87 0.18
C CYS A 26 -26.70 26.97 0.94
N HIS A 27 -26.22 26.17 1.89
CA HIS A 27 -27.02 25.24 2.71
C HIS A 27 -27.76 24.14 1.94
N THR A 28 -27.50 23.99 0.63
CA THR A 28 -28.03 22.88 -0.17
C THR A 28 -27.55 21.54 0.36
N ASN A 29 -28.48 20.59 0.46
CA ASN A 29 -28.19 19.20 0.75
C ASN A 29 -28.38 18.37 -0.52
N ILE A 30 -27.40 17.54 -0.83
CA ILE A 30 -27.44 16.60 -1.94
C ILE A 30 -27.46 15.21 -1.34
N GLU A 31 -28.55 14.46 -1.57
CA GLU A 31 -28.76 13.11 -1.05
C GLU A 31 -28.70 12.08 -2.17
N GLY A 32 -28.18 10.90 -1.86
CA GLY A 32 -27.95 9.85 -2.84
C GLY A 32 -26.89 8.87 -2.34
N VAL A 33 -26.58 7.84 -3.12
CA VAL A 33 -25.50 6.90 -2.78
C VAL A 33 -24.27 7.31 -3.58
N PHE A 34 -23.26 7.84 -2.89
CA PHE A 34 -22.00 8.28 -3.50
C PHE A 34 -20.85 7.42 -3.00
N SER A 35 -19.96 7.05 -3.92
CA SER A 35 -18.70 6.41 -3.56
C SER A 35 -17.73 7.43 -2.95
N LEU A 36 -17.02 7.05 -1.90
CA LEU A 36 -15.86 7.81 -1.42
C LEU A 36 -14.76 7.89 -2.47
N CYS A 37 -13.96 8.96 -2.42
CA CYS A 37 -12.82 9.12 -3.30
C CYS A 37 -11.81 7.96 -3.12
N LYS A 38 -11.06 7.60 -4.17
CA LYS A 38 -10.09 6.47 -4.10
C LYS A 38 -9.10 6.61 -2.94
N PHE A 39 -8.61 7.83 -2.70
CA PHE A 39 -7.67 8.13 -1.63
C PHE A 39 -8.29 8.09 -0.23
N CYS A 40 -9.59 8.39 -0.14
CA CYS A 40 -10.35 8.37 1.10
C CYS A 40 -10.44 6.95 1.68
N LYS A 41 -10.23 5.92 0.85
CA LYS A 41 -10.28 4.50 1.19
C LYS A 41 -8.93 3.90 1.62
N LEU A 42 -7.85 4.67 1.49
CA LEU A 42 -6.51 4.24 1.88
C LEU A 42 -6.41 4.11 3.39
N SER A 43 -5.62 3.14 3.87
CA SER A 43 -5.25 3.05 5.28
C SER A 43 -4.37 4.23 5.69
N GLU A 44 -4.25 4.50 6.99
CA GLU A 44 -3.37 5.57 7.50
C GLU A 44 -1.91 5.37 7.07
N GLU A 45 -1.44 4.12 7.04
CA GLU A 45 -0.09 3.80 6.56
C GLU A 45 0.07 4.13 5.07
N GLN A 46 -0.93 3.79 4.25
CA GLN A 46 -0.94 4.06 2.82
C GLN A 46 -1.00 5.57 2.53
N LYS A 47 -1.83 6.32 3.28
CA LYS A 47 -1.90 7.78 3.20
C LYS A 47 -0.56 8.42 3.53
N HIS A 48 0.06 8.02 4.65
CA HIS A 48 1.35 8.53 5.06
C HIS A 48 2.43 8.24 4.01
N PHE A 49 2.49 7.01 3.49
CA PHE A 49 3.42 6.68 2.41
C PHE A 49 3.17 7.52 1.15
N THR A 50 1.91 7.73 0.77
CA THR A 50 1.54 8.54 -0.41
C THR A 50 1.98 9.99 -0.23
N GLU A 51 1.80 10.56 0.96
CA GLU A 51 2.26 11.92 1.29
C GLU A 51 3.79 12.04 1.16
N VAL A 52 4.54 11.12 1.78
CA VAL A 52 6.01 11.10 1.71
C VAL A 52 6.49 10.90 0.27
N PHE A 53 5.82 10.02 -0.49
CA PHE A 53 6.14 9.78 -1.89
C PHE A 53 6.01 11.06 -2.73
N ILE A 54 4.88 11.78 -2.59
CA ILE A 54 4.63 13.04 -3.30
C ILE A 54 5.60 14.13 -2.86
N LYS A 55 5.83 14.28 -1.55
CA LYS A 55 6.78 15.24 -0.95
C LYS A 55 8.19 15.08 -1.55
N ASN A 56 8.62 13.84 -1.75
CA ASN A 56 9.91 13.50 -2.36
C ASN A 56 9.87 13.38 -3.88
N ARG A 57 8.78 13.80 -4.54
CA ARG A 57 8.63 13.80 -6.01
C ARG A 57 8.83 12.40 -6.63
N GLY A 58 8.52 11.35 -5.87
CA GLY A 58 8.77 9.96 -6.27
C GLY A 58 10.23 9.52 -6.27
N ASN A 59 11.15 10.29 -5.70
CA ASN A 59 12.55 9.90 -5.58
C ASN A 59 12.73 8.82 -4.51
N ILE A 60 12.85 7.57 -4.96
CA ILE A 60 12.94 6.41 -4.07
C ILE A 60 14.10 6.52 -3.08
N LYS A 61 15.26 7.06 -3.48
CA LYS A 61 16.43 7.19 -2.58
C LYS A 61 16.17 8.14 -1.42
N GLU A 62 15.49 9.26 -1.69
CA GLU A 62 15.12 10.21 -0.63
C GLU A 62 14.03 9.61 0.28
N ILE A 63 13.11 8.83 -0.28
CA ILE A 63 12.07 8.14 0.49
C ILE A 63 12.67 7.06 1.39
N GLU A 64 13.65 6.28 0.91
CA GLU A 64 14.40 5.31 1.73
C GLU A 64 15.06 6.00 2.92
N LYS A 65 15.72 7.13 2.68
CA LYS A 65 16.41 7.92 3.71
C LYS A 65 15.43 8.53 4.72
N GLU A 66 14.31 9.06 4.26
CA GLU A 66 13.30 9.69 5.13
C GLU A 66 12.57 8.65 5.98
N LEU A 67 12.21 7.51 5.40
CA LEU A 67 11.47 6.45 6.11
C LEU A 67 12.39 5.46 6.84
N GLY A 68 13.71 5.49 6.61
CA GLY A 68 14.66 4.57 7.20
C GLY A 68 14.45 3.10 6.78
N ILE A 69 13.94 2.87 5.56
CA ILE A 69 13.61 1.54 5.04
C ILE A 69 14.40 1.23 3.77
N SER A 70 14.57 -0.05 3.48
CA SER A 70 15.28 -0.51 2.29
C SER A 70 14.51 -0.24 1.00
N TYR A 71 15.23 -0.11 -0.12
CA TYR A 71 14.69 0.05 -1.47
C TYR A 71 13.57 -0.96 -1.81
N PRO A 72 13.72 -2.28 -1.54
CA PRO A 72 12.64 -3.23 -1.78
C PRO A 72 11.39 -2.93 -0.95
N THR A 73 11.54 -2.38 0.26
CA THR A 73 10.42 -2.01 1.13
C THR A 73 9.67 -0.81 0.58
N VAL A 74 10.38 0.22 0.08
CA VAL A 74 9.74 1.37 -0.57
C VAL A 74 8.94 0.93 -1.80
N ARG A 75 9.53 0.07 -2.65
CA ARG A 75 8.81 -0.49 -3.81
C ARG A 75 7.58 -1.28 -3.38
N ASN A 76 7.68 -2.14 -2.37
CA ASN A 76 6.54 -2.91 -1.88
C ASN A 76 5.40 -2.02 -1.38
N LYS A 77 5.71 -0.94 -0.66
CA LYS A 77 4.71 0.03 -0.20
C LYS A 77 4.07 0.79 -1.37
N LEU A 78 4.85 1.10 -2.42
CA LEU A 78 4.32 1.73 -3.63
C LEU A 78 3.34 0.82 -4.36
N GLU A 79 3.69 -0.47 -4.56
CA GLU A 79 2.78 -1.42 -5.20
C GLU A 79 1.51 -1.66 -4.37
N ASP A 80 1.62 -1.67 -3.03
CA ASP A 80 0.46 -1.76 -2.13
C ASP A 80 -0.50 -0.58 -2.31
N VAL A 81 0.02 0.66 -2.35
CA VAL A 81 -0.80 1.86 -2.63
C VAL A 81 -1.42 1.80 -4.03
N ILE A 82 -0.65 1.40 -5.06
CA ILE A 82 -1.16 1.25 -6.44
C ILE A 82 -2.33 0.26 -6.48
N SER A 83 -2.20 -0.87 -5.80
CA SER A 83 -3.25 -1.88 -5.70
C SER A 83 -4.47 -1.36 -4.94
N ALA A 84 -4.27 -0.68 -3.81
CA ALA A 84 -5.35 -0.09 -3.02
C ALA A 84 -6.13 0.99 -3.79
N LEU A 85 -5.49 1.70 -4.73
CA LEU A 85 -6.13 2.65 -5.63
C LEU A 85 -6.87 1.98 -6.81
N GLY A 86 -6.87 0.65 -6.88
CA GLY A 86 -7.57 -0.15 -7.89
C GLY A 86 -6.82 -0.26 -9.21
N TYR A 87 -5.50 -0.04 -9.22
CA TYR A 87 -4.66 -0.23 -10.41
C TYR A 87 -3.94 -1.57 -10.32
N ASN A 88 -3.66 -2.18 -11.48
CA ASN A 88 -2.83 -3.38 -11.53
C ASN A 88 -1.36 -2.99 -11.31
N PRO A 89 -0.71 -3.47 -10.24
CA PRO A 89 0.71 -3.28 -10.04
C PRO A 89 1.49 -3.87 -11.22
N LYS A 90 2.30 -3.05 -11.91
CA LYS A 90 3.18 -3.53 -13.00
C LYS A 90 4.34 -4.36 -12.45
N TYR A 91 4.65 -4.20 -11.16
CA TYR A 91 5.64 -4.98 -10.44
C TYR A 91 4.93 -6.12 -9.70
N THR A 92 4.64 -7.20 -10.40
CA THR A 92 4.50 -8.50 -9.71
C THR A 92 5.86 -8.81 -9.11
N LYS A 93 5.97 -8.86 -7.78
CA LYS A 93 7.14 -9.45 -7.11
C LYS A 93 7.59 -10.68 -7.92
N PRO A 94 8.90 -10.93 -8.14
CA PRO A 94 9.31 -12.32 -8.11
C PRO A 94 8.90 -12.79 -6.73
N LYS A 95 7.78 -13.51 -6.64
CA LYS A 95 7.47 -14.29 -5.46
C LYS A 95 8.68 -15.21 -5.36
N VAL A 96 9.63 -14.90 -4.50
CA VAL A 96 10.57 -15.91 -4.03
C VAL A 96 9.65 -16.94 -3.43
N ASP A 97 9.46 -18.05 -4.16
CA ASP A 97 8.63 -19.12 -3.69
C ASP A 97 9.41 -19.74 -2.53
N ARG A 98 9.12 -19.24 -1.33
CA ARG A 98 9.79 -19.67 -0.11
C ARG A 98 9.68 -21.18 0.03
N LYS A 99 8.60 -21.78 -0.49
CA LYS A 99 8.41 -23.22 -0.50
C LYS A 99 9.41 -23.89 -1.43
N GLU A 100 9.62 -23.37 -2.64
CA GLU A 100 10.62 -23.87 -3.59
C GLU A 100 12.05 -23.73 -3.02
N VAL A 101 12.38 -22.61 -2.37
CA VAL A 101 13.71 -22.43 -1.76
C VAL A 101 13.94 -23.41 -0.61
N LEU A 102 12.92 -23.65 0.23
CA LEU A 102 13.00 -24.64 1.30
C LEU A 102 13.05 -26.08 0.77
N GLU A 103 12.36 -26.39 -0.32
CA GLU A 103 12.45 -27.70 -0.99
C GLU A 103 13.84 -27.92 -1.58
N LYS A 104 14.42 -26.94 -2.27
CA LYS A 104 15.81 -27.01 -2.79
C LYS A 104 16.82 -27.22 -1.67
N LEU A 105 16.65 -26.55 -0.53
CA LEU A 105 17.48 -26.75 0.66
C LEU A 105 17.30 -28.16 1.24
N SER A 106 16.06 -28.65 1.34
CA SER A 106 15.76 -30.00 1.83
C SER A 106 16.28 -31.11 0.92
N ARG A 107 16.36 -30.86 -0.40
CA ARG A 107 16.95 -31.78 -1.39
C ARG A 107 18.47 -31.66 -1.49
N GLY A 108 19.09 -30.70 -0.79
CA GLY A 108 20.54 -30.47 -0.82
C GLY A 108 21.04 -29.82 -2.12
N GLU A 109 20.15 -29.23 -2.92
CA GLU A 109 20.48 -28.56 -4.19
C GLU A 109 21.12 -27.19 -3.98
N ILE A 110 20.88 -26.58 -2.82
CA ILE A 110 21.48 -25.31 -2.40
C ILE A 110 21.96 -25.41 -0.96
N SER A 111 23.01 -24.66 -0.63
CA SER A 111 23.48 -24.50 0.74
C SER A 111 22.54 -23.63 1.57
N SER A 112 22.65 -23.73 2.89
CA SER A 112 21.94 -22.86 3.83
C SER A 112 22.26 -21.37 3.59
N GLN A 113 23.49 -21.06 3.17
CA GLN A 113 23.88 -19.68 2.83
C GLN A 113 23.22 -19.18 1.55
N GLU A 114 23.12 -20.03 0.51
CA GLU A 114 22.43 -19.69 -0.75
C GLU A 114 20.92 -19.55 -0.55
N ALA A 115 20.31 -20.41 0.27
CA ALA A 115 18.90 -20.27 0.63
C ALA A 115 18.61 -18.92 1.31
N VAL A 116 19.50 -18.46 2.20
CA VAL A 116 19.36 -17.16 2.87
C VAL A 116 19.48 -15.99 1.87
N LYS A 117 20.38 -16.06 0.89
CA LYS A 117 20.50 -15.05 -0.18
C LYS A 117 19.24 -14.97 -1.04
N LEU A 118 18.77 -16.13 -1.53
CA LEU A 118 17.55 -16.24 -2.33
C LEU A 118 16.32 -15.72 -1.58
N LEU A 119 16.20 -16.00 -0.27
CA LEU A 119 15.10 -15.51 0.58
C LEU A 119 15.15 -14.00 0.87
N LYS A 120 16.35 -13.41 0.87
CA LYS A 120 16.57 -11.97 1.04
C LYS A 120 16.43 -11.17 -0.25
N GLY A 121 16.37 -11.85 -1.41
CA GLY A 121 16.34 -11.20 -2.71
C GLY A 121 17.68 -10.55 -3.09
N GLU A 122 18.77 -11.08 -2.53
CA GLU A 122 20.15 -10.71 -2.86
C GLU A 122 20.64 -11.79 -3.84
N GLU A 123 20.97 -11.40 -5.09
CA GLU A 123 21.64 -12.29 -6.07
C GLU A 123 23.07 -12.61 -5.63
#